data_AF-A0A9E7H320-F1
#
_entry.id   AF-A0A9E7H320-F1
#
_cell.length_a   1.000
_cell.length_b   1.000
_cell.length_c   1.000
_cell.angle_alpha   90.00
_cell.angle_beta   90.00
_cell.angle_gamma   90.00
#
_symmetry.space_group_name_H-M   'P 1'
#
loop_
_entity.id
_entity.type
_entity.pdbx_description
1 polymer ?
#
loop_
_entity_poly.entity_id
_entity_poly.type
_entity_poly.pdbx_seq_one_letter_code
_entity_poly.pdbx_strand_id
1 'polypeptide(L)'
;MCLRLHSILMIIIDRWWKDLALTKTLSFARERVVEAYYWILGVYYEPQFSRARVMAAKIVIFTTLLDDIYDDYSTLEESQLLTDAIQRWEFEAVDQLPEYLKDFFLKLLITVQELETELAAEEKFRIFYLKEALKSQAGAYFEESRWRDETYAPTLEEHLGVSTMSSACPLFASAILVGMGEVATKEAFEWAASFPKIVEASAVIARIMNDITSYEREGKREHVVSTVHCCMKEYGTSIDDACKKLQEMVEDAWKDINQECLDPTTFLAPLLQTLLYFTRISENVYKYTDAYTESHTRMRECISLLLVHPVPI
;
A
#
# COMPACT_ATOMS: atom_id res chain seq x y z
N MET A 1 -26.69 2.18 10.19
CA MET A 1 -25.77 2.27 11.35
C MET A 1 -24.31 2.37 10.90
N CYS A 2 -23.81 1.50 10.02
CA CYS A 2 -22.43 1.54 9.53
C CYS A 2 -22.09 2.82 8.74
N LEU A 3 -22.96 3.29 7.84
CA LEU A 3 -22.71 4.53 7.07
C LEU A 3 -22.33 5.73 7.96
N ARG A 4 -23.12 5.98 9.02
CA ARG A 4 -22.87 7.09 9.96
C ARG A 4 -21.51 6.96 10.66
N LEU A 5 -21.12 5.74 11.04
CA LEU A 5 -19.81 5.49 11.61
C LEU A 5 -18.70 5.84 10.60
N HIS A 6 -18.81 5.37 9.37
CA HIS A 6 -17.80 5.64 8.35
C HIS A 6 -17.71 7.12 7.99
N SER A 7 -18.82 7.86 7.98
CA SER A 7 -18.79 9.32 7.81
C SER A 7 -18.03 10.01 8.95
N ILE A 8 -18.17 9.55 10.20
CA ILE A 8 -17.41 10.10 11.34
C ILE A 8 -15.92 9.80 11.19
N LEU A 9 -15.55 8.56 10.84
CA LEU A 9 -14.14 8.18 10.64
C LEU A 9 -13.50 8.97 9.50
N MET A 10 -14.23 9.22 8.41
CA MET A 10 -13.78 10.08 7.32
C MET A 10 -13.51 11.51 7.78
N ILE A 11 -14.36 12.08 8.62
CA ILE A 11 -14.13 13.43 9.18
C ILE A 11 -12.88 13.47 10.06
N ILE A 12 -12.62 12.40 10.83
CA ILE A 12 -11.40 12.30 11.65
C ILE A 12 -10.16 12.31 10.76
N ILE A 13 -10.16 11.51 9.69
CA ILE A 13 -9.04 11.41 8.76
C ILE A 13 -8.86 12.72 7.96
N ASP A 14 -9.94 13.32 7.48
CA ASP A 14 -9.90 14.60 6.76
C ASP A 14 -9.34 15.75 7.62
N ARG A 15 -9.72 15.82 8.89
CA ARG A 15 -9.14 16.81 9.82
C ARG A 15 -7.66 16.56 10.05
N TRP A 16 -7.29 15.31 10.36
CA TRP A 16 -5.90 14.93 10.54
C TRP A 16 -5.05 15.27 9.30
N TRP A 17 -5.54 14.97 8.10
CA TRP A 17 -4.88 15.30 6.84
C TRP A 17 -4.64 16.80 6.69
N LYS A 18 -5.66 17.62 6.97
CA LYS A 18 -5.53 19.09 6.92
C LYS A 18 -4.52 19.62 7.94
N ASP A 19 -4.45 19.00 9.12
CA ASP A 19 -3.50 19.36 10.18
C ASP A 19 -2.05 18.99 9.84
N LEU A 20 -1.82 18.01 8.95
CA LEU A 20 -0.48 17.73 8.42
C LEU A 20 0.09 18.90 7.61
N ALA A 21 -0.79 19.64 6.90
CA ALA A 21 -0.46 20.80 6.07
C ALA A 21 0.59 20.53 4.96
N LEU A 22 0.70 19.28 4.50
CA LEU A 22 1.68 18.85 3.50
C LEU A 22 1.33 19.23 2.05
N THR A 23 0.09 19.63 1.76
CA THR A 23 -0.34 19.96 0.40
C THR A 23 0.42 21.12 -0.24
N LYS A 24 1.00 22.00 0.58
CA LYS A 24 1.84 23.11 0.08
C LYS A 24 3.27 22.68 -0.25
N THR A 25 3.85 21.78 0.53
CA THR A 25 5.22 21.30 0.35
C THR A 25 5.30 20.17 -0.67
N LEU A 26 4.24 19.35 -0.76
CA LEU A 26 4.11 18.22 -1.68
C LEU A 26 3.00 18.49 -2.72
N SER A 27 3.02 19.66 -3.37
CA SER A 27 1.98 20.03 -4.34
C SER A 27 1.96 19.15 -5.60
N PHE A 28 3.01 18.36 -5.81
CA PHE A 28 3.12 17.37 -6.89
C PHE A 28 2.39 16.06 -6.55
N ALA A 29 2.24 15.73 -5.27
CA ALA A 29 1.69 14.45 -4.83
C ALA A 29 0.16 14.43 -4.97
N ARG A 30 -0.36 13.24 -5.26
CA ARG A 30 -1.78 12.96 -5.41
C ARG A 30 -2.47 13.03 -4.05
N GLU A 31 -3.49 13.86 -3.95
CA GLU A 31 -4.38 13.85 -2.78
C GLU A 31 -5.42 12.73 -2.92
N ARG A 32 -5.26 11.64 -2.15
CA ARG A 32 -6.10 10.42 -2.21
C ARG A 32 -6.66 9.99 -0.86
N VAL A 33 -7.06 10.97 -0.03
CA VAL A 33 -7.51 10.74 1.35
C VAL A 33 -8.79 9.88 1.42
N VAL A 34 -9.77 10.18 0.57
CA VAL A 34 -11.06 9.46 0.55
C VAL A 34 -10.88 8.07 -0.06
N GLU A 35 -10.07 7.99 -1.10
CA GLU A 35 -9.71 6.77 -1.81
C GLU A 35 -8.94 5.80 -0.91
N ALA A 36 -7.96 6.30 -0.14
CA ALA A 36 -7.21 5.53 0.84
C ALA A 36 -8.12 4.93 1.92
N TYR A 37 -9.05 5.73 2.46
CA TYR A 37 -10.01 5.21 3.43
C TYR A 37 -10.97 4.19 2.79
N TYR A 38 -11.45 4.43 1.57
CA TYR A 38 -12.29 3.48 0.85
C TYR A 38 -11.58 2.14 0.63
N TRP A 39 -10.28 2.17 0.32
CA TRP A 39 -9.48 0.95 0.17
C TRP A 39 -9.49 0.15 1.48
N ILE A 40 -9.20 0.80 2.61
CA ILE A 40 -9.21 0.19 3.94
C ILE A 40 -10.61 -0.26 4.37
N LEU A 41 -11.67 0.43 3.95
CA LEU A 41 -13.05 0.00 4.18
C LEU A 41 -13.35 -1.34 3.49
N GLY A 42 -12.73 -1.60 2.34
CA GLY A 42 -12.80 -2.89 1.64
C GLY A 42 -12.09 -4.02 2.39
N VAL A 43 -11.14 -3.71 3.28
CA VAL A 43 -10.38 -4.68 4.08
C VAL A 43 -11.18 -5.15 5.30
N TYR A 44 -11.79 -4.22 6.05
CA TYR A 44 -12.74 -4.54 7.12
C TYR A 44 -13.76 -3.41 7.32
N TYR A 45 -15.04 -3.74 7.24
CA TYR A 45 -16.14 -2.77 7.34
C TYR A 45 -16.84 -2.79 8.72
N GLU A 46 -16.53 -3.78 9.56
CA GLU A 46 -17.25 -4.03 10.80
C GLU A 46 -16.95 -2.95 11.86
N PRO A 47 -17.95 -2.52 12.65
CA PRO A 47 -17.79 -1.39 13.58
C PRO A 47 -16.63 -1.50 14.57
N GLN A 48 -16.32 -2.71 15.05
CA GLN A 48 -15.25 -2.97 16.02
C GLN A 48 -13.85 -2.63 15.50
N PHE A 49 -13.63 -2.62 14.19
CA PHE A 49 -12.35 -2.29 13.57
C PHE A 49 -12.19 -0.80 13.24
N SER A 50 -12.95 0.08 13.90
CA SER A 50 -12.89 1.53 13.67
C SER A 50 -11.50 2.13 13.93
N ARG A 51 -10.85 1.74 15.03
CA ARG A 51 -9.46 2.11 15.36
C ARG A 51 -8.51 1.65 14.25
N ALA A 52 -8.56 0.35 13.91
CA ALA A 52 -7.72 -0.23 12.86
C ALA A 52 -7.87 0.51 11.52
N ARG A 53 -9.11 0.86 11.12
CA ARG A 53 -9.36 1.61 9.88
C ARG A 53 -8.68 2.96 9.85
N VAL A 54 -8.77 3.73 10.94
CA VAL A 54 -8.14 5.06 11.00
C VAL A 54 -6.62 4.93 10.94
N MET A 55 -6.05 4.01 11.72
CA MET A 55 -4.60 3.79 11.74
C MET A 55 -4.08 3.35 10.37
N ALA A 56 -4.70 2.35 9.75
CA ALA A 56 -4.29 1.84 8.45
C ALA A 56 -4.48 2.88 7.33
N ALA A 57 -5.57 3.65 7.34
CA ALA A 57 -5.79 4.69 6.34
C ALA A 57 -4.72 5.80 6.39
N LYS A 58 -4.27 6.20 7.60
CA LYS A 58 -3.14 7.12 7.75
C LYS A 58 -1.87 6.57 7.09
N ILE A 59 -1.58 5.28 7.28
CA ILE A 59 -0.41 4.62 6.67
C ILE A 59 -0.54 4.52 5.14
N VAL A 60 -1.73 4.20 4.61
CA VAL A 60 -1.96 4.21 3.15
C VAL A 60 -1.70 5.59 2.57
N ILE A 61 -2.20 6.66 3.21
CA ILE A 61 -1.98 8.05 2.74
C ILE A 61 -0.49 8.38 2.72
N PHE A 62 0.27 8.03 3.76
CA PHE A 62 1.73 8.21 3.76
C PHE A 62 2.44 7.37 2.70
N THR A 63 1.95 6.15 2.45
CA THR A 63 2.52 5.28 1.43
C THR A 63 2.32 5.90 0.05
N THR A 64 1.16 6.48 -0.25
CA THR A 64 0.91 7.21 -1.50
C THR A 64 1.80 8.44 -1.66
N LEU A 65 2.00 9.21 -0.59
CA LEU A 65 2.93 10.33 -0.64
C LEU A 65 4.37 9.87 -0.86
N LEU A 66 4.76 8.76 -0.24
CA LEU A 66 6.08 8.17 -0.42
C LEU A 66 6.28 7.71 -1.87
N ASP A 67 5.31 6.98 -2.42
CA ASP A 67 5.23 6.55 -3.82
C ASP A 67 5.46 7.74 -4.78
N ASP A 68 4.67 8.81 -4.64
CA ASP A 68 4.78 10.01 -5.48
C ASP A 68 6.13 10.73 -5.36
N ILE A 69 6.76 10.68 -4.17
CA ILE A 69 8.10 11.24 -3.99
C ILE A 69 9.10 10.46 -4.82
N TYR A 70 9.17 9.13 -4.66
CA TYR A 70 10.15 8.29 -5.36
C TYR A 70 9.89 8.24 -6.86
N ASP A 71 8.64 8.12 -7.31
CA ASP A 71 8.29 7.90 -8.71
C ASP A 71 8.37 9.17 -9.57
N ASP A 72 7.94 10.32 -9.04
CA ASP A 72 7.64 11.49 -9.86
C ASP A 72 8.48 12.73 -9.53
N TYR A 73 9.17 12.78 -8.37
CA TYR A 73 9.73 14.06 -7.92
C TYR A 73 11.18 14.02 -7.44
N SER A 74 11.58 13.10 -6.56
CA SER A 74 12.94 13.11 -6.02
C SER A 74 13.96 12.62 -7.05
N THR A 75 15.12 13.27 -7.05
CA THR A 75 16.31 12.74 -7.71
C THR A 75 16.80 11.47 -7.00
N LEU A 76 17.60 10.63 -7.66
CA LEU A 76 18.16 9.42 -7.05
C LEU A 76 18.93 9.72 -5.75
N GLU A 77 19.71 10.82 -5.73
CA GLU A 77 20.43 11.24 -4.53
C GLU A 77 19.49 11.62 -3.38
N GLU A 78 18.40 12.34 -3.66
CA GLU A 78 17.39 12.70 -2.65
C GLU A 78 16.61 11.47 -2.17
N SER A 79 16.28 10.55 -3.08
CA SER A 79 15.67 9.25 -2.78
C SER A 79 16.55 8.41 -1.85
N GLN A 80 17.87 8.38 -2.06
CA GLN A 80 18.82 7.70 -1.17
C GLN A 80 18.82 8.35 0.22
N LEU A 81 18.89 9.69 0.29
CA LEU A 81 18.88 10.41 1.57
C LEU A 81 17.59 10.16 2.36
N LEU A 82 16.44 10.15 1.68
CA LEU A 82 15.15 9.82 2.29
C LEU A 82 15.10 8.37 2.77
N THR A 83 15.59 7.44 1.95
CA THR A 83 15.69 6.01 2.32
C THR A 83 16.51 5.85 3.58
N ASP A 84 17.72 6.44 3.62
CA ASP A 84 18.62 6.36 4.77
C ASP A 84 18.01 6.97 6.04
N ALA A 85 17.30 8.08 5.91
CA ALA A 85 16.59 8.70 7.03
C ALA A 85 15.47 7.77 7.57
N ILE A 86 14.71 7.14 6.69
CA ILE A 86 13.68 6.15 7.06
C ILE A 86 14.33 4.91 7.68
N GLN A 87 15.45 4.41 7.15
CA GLN A 87 16.15 3.27 7.74
C GLN A 87 16.62 3.56 9.18
N ARG A 88 17.14 4.77 9.44
CA ARG A 88 17.54 5.21 10.79
C ARG A 88 16.34 5.40 11.72
N TRP A 89 15.23 5.94 11.21
CA TRP A 89 14.02 6.22 11.98
C TRP A 89 14.25 7.15 13.19
N GLU A 90 15.12 8.16 13.02
CA GLU A 90 15.49 9.14 14.04
C GLU A 90 15.08 10.54 13.59
N PHE A 91 14.62 11.39 14.51
CA PHE A 91 14.19 12.76 14.18
C PHE A 91 15.35 13.59 13.62
N GLU A 92 16.55 13.38 14.15
CA GLU A 92 17.79 14.05 13.78
C GLU A 92 18.22 13.76 12.34
N ALA A 93 17.73 12.68 11.73
CA ALA A 93 18.01 12.37 10.32
C ALA A 93 17.41 13.42 9.36
N VAL A 94 16.45 14.24 9.82
CA VAL A 94 15.83 15.32 9.03
C VAL A 94 16.83 16.35 8.53
N ASP A 95 17.92 16.57 9.26
CA ASP A 95 18.92 17.59 8.92
C ASP A 95 19.65 17.29 7.61
N GLN A 96 19.63 16.03 7.17
CA GLN A 96 20.25 15.57 5.93
C GLN A 96 19.31 15.67 4.73
N LEU A 97 18.02 15.94 4.94
CA LEU A 97 17.01 15.94 3.89
C LEU A 97 16.90 17.31 3.20
N PRO A 98 16.56 17.33 1.89
CA PRO A 98 16.08 18.52 1.20
C PRO A 98 14.90 19.17 1.93
N GLU A 99 14.81 20.50 1.86
CA GLU A 99 13.83 21.27 2.63
C GLU A 99 12.38 20.82 2.42
N TYR A 100 12.00 20.45 1.20
CA TYR A 100 10.63 20.00 0.90
C TYR A 100 10.28 18.61 1.48
N LEU A 101 11.28 17.78 1.76
CA LEU A 101 11.10 16.43 2.34
C LEU A 101 11.11 16.43 3.87
N LYS A 102 11.64 17.47 4.50
CA LYS A 102 11.75 17.55 5.97
C LYS A 102 10.40 17.42 6.65
N ASP A 103 9.42 18.20 6.19
CA ASP A 103 8.07 18.18 6.75
C ASP A 103 7.43 16.81 6.56
N PHE A 104 7.55 16.21 5.37
CA PHE A 104 7.04 14.86 5.11
C PHE A 104 7.61 13.84 6.11
N PHE A 105 8.94 13.79 6.22
CA PHE A 105 9.64 12.84 7.09
C PHE A 105 9.26 13.02 8.57
N LEU A 106 9.26 14.25 9.06
CA LEU A 106 8.86 14.54 10.44
C LEU A 106 7.40 14.16 10.71
N LYS A 107 6.50 14.45 9.78
CA LYS A 107 5.07 14.10 9.90
C LYS A 107 4.85 12.59 9.87
N LEU A 108 5.64 11.83 9.11
CA LEU A 108 5.63 10.37 9.13
C LEU A 108 6.03 9.85 10.52
N LEU A 109 7.16 10.32 11.07
CA LEU A 109 7.63 9.90 12.39
C LEU A 109 6.62 10.24 13.50
N ILE A 110 6.12 11.47 13.50
CA ILE A 110 5.11 11.93 14.48
C ILE A 110 3.84 11.10 14.37
N THR A 111 3.37 10.81 13.15
CA THR A 111 2.17 9.99 12.96
C THR A 111 2.36 8.60 13.53
N VAL A 112 3.49 7.93 13.26
CA VAL A 112 3.76 6.61 13.82
C VAL A 112 3.89 6.65 15.35
N GLN A 113 4.42 7.73 15.92
CA GLN A 113 4.45 7.96 17.37
C GLN A 113 3.05 8.19 17.97
N GLU A 114 2.15 8.87 17.25
CA GLU A 114 0.74 9.00 17.63
C GLU A 114 0.06 7.63 17.66
N LEU A 115 0.26 6.81 16.62
CA LEU A 115 -0.26 5.44 16.58
C LEU A 115 0.21 4.64 17.79
N GLU A 116 1.50 4.73 18.14
CA GLU A 116 2.07 4.08 19.32
C GLU A 116 1.44 4.55 20.64
N THR A 117 1.08 5.83 20.72
CA THR A 117 0.48 6.43 21.92
C THR A 117 -0.98 6.00 22.11
N GLU A 118 -1.69 5.70 21.02
CA GLU A 118 -3.06 5.16 21.05
C GLU A 118 -3.13 3.68 21.45
N LEU A 119 -1.99 2.97 21.46
CA LEU A 119 -1.89 1.56 21.81
C LEU A 119 -1.68 1.34 23.31
N ALA A 120 -2.29 0.28 23.86
CA ALA A 120 -2.00 -0.17 25.22
C ALA A 120 -0.55 -0.64 25.33
N ALA A 121 0.00 -0.70 26.56
CA ALA A 121 1.43 -1.02 26.77
C ALA A 121 1.82 -2.38 26.15
N GLU A 122 0.94 -3.37 26.28
CA GLU A 122 1.06 -4.71 25.72
C GLU A 122 0.89 -4.77 24.19
N GLU A 123 0.34 -3.72 23.57
CA GLU A 123 0.14 -3.62 22.13
C GLU A 123 1.30 -2.88 21.42
N LYS A 124 2.19 -2.19 22.15
CA LYS A 124 3.21 -1.31 21.54
C LYS A 124 4.24 -2.03 20.68
N PHE A 125 4.45 -3.33 20.90
CA PHE A 125 5.34 -4.13 20.04
C PHE A 125 4.91 -4.10 18.57
N ARG A 126 3.63 -3.85 18.27
CA ARG A 126 3.08 -3.80 16.91
C ARG A 126 3.72 -2.70 16.06
N ILE A 127 4.16 -1.62 16.70
CA ILE A 127 4.80 -0.48 16.03
C ILE A 127 6.19 -0.84 15.52
N PHE A 128 6.89 -1.77 16.18
CA PHE A 128 8.16 -2.28 15.66
C PHE A 128 7.97 -2.89 14.27
N TYR A 129 7.00 -3.80 14.11
CA TYR A 129 6.70 -4.43 12.82
C TYR A 129 6.26 -3.43 11.76
N LEU A 130 5.43 -2.44 12.13
CA LEU A 130 5.04 -1.38 11.20
C LEU A 130 6.24 -0.57 10.71
N LYS A 131 7.16 -0.21 11.60
CA LYS A 131 8.39 0.53 11.24
C LYS A 131 9.28 -0.29 10.30
N GLU A 132 9.50 -1.56 10.61
CA GLU A 132 10.31 -2.43 9.75
C GLU A 132 9.66 -2.62 8.38
N ALA A 133 8.33 -2.73 8.30
CA ALA A 133 7.63 -2.82 7.03
C ALA A 133 7.70 -1.51 6.21
N LEU A 134 7.64 -0.34 6.86
CA LEU A 134 7.83 0.97 6.21
C LEU A 134 9.27 1.14 5.69
N LYS A 135 10.26 0.62 6.42
CA LYS A 135 11.66 0.59 5.96
C LYS A 135 11.84 -0.29 4.74
N SER A 136 11.27 -1.49 4.75
CA SER A 136 11.32 -2.39 3.57
C SER A 136 10.64 -1.75 2.36
N GLN A 137 9.52 -1.07 2.57
CA GLN A 137 8.81 -0.33 1.52
C GLN A 137 9.70 0.77 0.89
N ALA A 138 10.31 1.62 1.72
CA ALA A 138 11.18 2.68 1.24
C ALA A 138 12.40 2.12 0.48
N GLY A 139 12.97 1.01 0.96
CA GLY A 139 14.05 0.31 0.26
C GLY A 139 13.63 -0.18 -1.12
N ALA A 140 12.45 -0.81 -1.24
CA ALA A 140 11.94 -1.29 -2.52
C ALA A 140 11.67 -0.14 -3.52
N TYR A 141 11.07 0.96 -3.07
CA TYR A 141 10.86 2.14 -3.91
C TYR A 141 12.17 2.79 -4.38
N PHE A 142 13.19 2.78 -3.52
CA PHE A 142 14.51 3.25 -3.91
C PHE A 142 15.16 2.37 -4.98
N GLU A 143 15.05 1.05 -4.85
CA GLU A 143 15.55 0.12 -5.86
C GLU A 143 14.87 0.32 -7.23
N GLU A 144 13.55 0.54 -7.25
CA GLU A 144 12.81 0.87 -8.49
C GLU A 144 13.23 2.23 -9.08
N SER A 145 13.45 3.24 -8.23
CA SER A 145 13.97 4.54 -8.65
C SER A 145 15.36 4.41 -9.28
N ARG A 146 16.22 3.54 -8.71
CA ARG A 146 17.54 3.25 -9.28
C ARG A 146 17.40 2.57 -10.63
N TRP A 147 16.51 1.59 -10.78
CA TRP A 147 16.26 0.94 -12.07
C TRP A 147 15.77 1.93 -13.14
N ARG A 148 14.87 2.85 -12.79
CA ARG A 148 14.41 3.92 -13.69
C ARG A 148 15.59 4.77 -14.17
N ASP A 149 16.38 5.31 -13.25
CA ASP A 149 17.43 6.29 -13.54
C ASP A 149 18.64 5.64 -14.26
N GLU A 150 18.93 4.37 -13.97
CA GLU A 150 19.96 3.58 -14.67
C GLU A 150 19.45 3.00 -16.01
N THR A 151 18.17 3.20 -16.35
CA THR A 151 17.50 2.54 -17.49
C THR A 151 17.67 1.02 -17.48
N TYR A 152 17.74 0.45 -16.28
CA TYR A 152 17.91 -0.97 -16.07
C TYR A 152 16.60 -1.71 -16.32
N ALA A 153 16.68 -2.81 -17.06
CA ALA A 153 15.54 -3.64 -17.38
C ALA A 153 15.79 -5.07 -16.89
N PRO A 154 15.32 -5.42 -15.67
CA PRO A 154 15.51 -6.74 -15.04
C PRO A 154 14.83 -7.88 -15.81
N THR A 155 15.07 -9.12 -15.37
CA THR A 155 14.21 -10.26 -15.74
C THR A 155 12.85 -10.14 -15.04
N LEU A 156 11.84 -10.88 -15.51
CA LEU A 156 10.53 -10.87 -14.85
C LEU A 156 10.61 -11.36 -13.40
N GLU A 157 11.45 -12.37 -13.13
CA GLU A 157 11.69 -12.90 -11.78
C GLU A 157 12.36 -11.86 -10.87
N GLU A 158 13.43 -11.22 -11.35
CA GLU A 158 14.13 -10.17 -10.60
C GLU A 158 13.22 -8.98 -10.32
N HIS A 159 12.44 -8.56 -11.33
CA HIS A 159 11.44 -7.51 -11.17
C HIS A 159 10.45 -7.87 -10.06
N LEU A 160 9.81 -9.05 -10.11
CA LEU A 160 8.83 -9.47 -9.11
C LEU A 160 9.44 -9.60 -7.71
N GLY A 161 10.73 -9.94 -7.60
CA GLY A 161 11.44 -9.99 -6.32
C GLY A 161 11.49 -8.63 -5.59
N VAL A 162 11.56 -7.52 -6.33
CA VAL A 162 11.50 -6.15 -5.77
C VAL A 162 10.07 -5.63 -5.77
N SER A 163 9.33 -5.86 -6.84
CA SER A 163 8.07 -5.17 -7.09
C SER A 163 6.89 -5.74 -6.30
N THR A 164 7.01 -6.97 -5.81
CA THR A 164 6.09 -7.49 -4.78
C THR A 164 6.27 -6.74 -3.45
N MET A 165 7.49 -6.32 -3.11
CA MET A 165 7.72 -5.45 -1.97
C MET A 165 7.23 -4.03 -2.20
N SER A 166 7.56 -3.42 -3.35
CA SER A 166 7.12 -2.06 -3.69
C SER A 166 5.61 -1.93 -3.86
N SER A 167 4.89 -3.04 -4.12
CA SER A 167 3.42 -3.07 -4.19
C SER A 167 2.68 -2.63 -2.91
N ALA A 168 3.40 -2.41 -1.80
CA ALA A 168 2.88 -2.09 -0.48
C ALA A 168 2.01 -3.16 0.19
N CYS A 169 1.76 -4.29 -0.46
CA CYS A 169 1.02 -5.39 0.15
C CYS A 169 1.67 -5.93 1.45
N PRO A 170 3.00 -6.12 1.52
CA PRO A 170 3.64 -6.57 2.76
C PRO A 170 3.56 -5.52 3.87
N LEU A 171 3.70 -4.24 3.52
CA LEU A 171 3.47 -3.12 4.44
C LEU A 171 2.05 -3.14 4.98
N PHE A 172 1.06 -3.29 4.11
CA PHE A 172 -0.34 -3.28 4.49
C PHE A 172 -0.72 -4.51 5.31
N ALA A 173 -0.12 -5.68 5.10
CA ALA A 173 -0.28 -6.84 5.98
C ALA A 173 0.05 -6.51 7.45
N SER A 174 1.06 -5.67 7.69
CA SER A 174 1.39 -5.17 9.03
C SER A 174 0.48 -4.01 9.46
N ALA A 175 0.25 -3.02 8.59
CA ALA A 175 -0.51 -1.82 8.92
C ALA A 175 -1.96 -2.13 9.30
N ILE A 176 -2.60 -3.07 8.62
CA ILE A 176 -3.98 -3.45 8.89
C ILE A 176 -4.14 -4.12 10.26
N LEU A 177 -3.10 -4.82 10.74
CA LEU A 177 -3.08 -5.52 12.03
C LEU A 177 -2.95 -4.58 13.23
N VAL A 178 -2.25 -3.44 13.10
CA VAL A 178 -1.85 -2.56 14.23
C VAL A 178 -3.01 -2.28 15.20
N GLY A 179 -4.19 -1.96 14.67
CA GLY A 179 -5.37 -1.61 15.47
C GLY A 179 -6.37 -2.75 15.70
N MET A 180 -6.13 -3.98 15.25
CA MET A 180 -7.11 -5.10 15.20
C MET A 180 -7.39 -5.81 16.53
N GLY A 181 -7.03 -5.21 17.67
CA GLY A 181 -7.38 -5.75 18.99
C GLY A 181 -6.74 -7.11 19.25
N GLU A 182 -7.50 -8.09 19.73
CA GLU A 182 -6.99 -9.41 20.15
C GLU A 182 -6.44 -10.26 18.99
N VAL A 183 -6.88 -10.02 17.75
CA VAL A 183 -6.38 -10.73 16.56
C VAL A 183 -4.90 -10.40 16.28
N ALA A 184 -4.47 -9.21 16.70
CA ALA A 184 -3.14 -8.68 16.43
C ALA A 184 -2.12 -9.14 17.50
N THR A 185 -1.91 -10.45 17.58
CA THR A 185 -0.92 -11.06 18.48
C THR A 185 0.50 -10.93 17.92
N LYS A 186 1.51 -11.22 18.74
CA LYS A 186 2.90 -11.20 18.28
C LYS A 186 3.15 -12.24 17.19
N GLU A 187 2.57 -13.43 17.35
CA GLU A 187 2.65 -14.53 16.38
C GLU A 187 2.01 -14.15 15.04
N ALA A 188 0.91 -13.38 15.06
CA ALA A 188 0.29 -12.86 13.84
C ALA A 188 1.21 -11.91 13.07
N PHE A 189 1.93 -11.03 13.78
CA PHE A 189 2.93 -10.15 13.18
C PHE A 189 4.17 -10.89 12.68
N GLU A 190 4.69 -11.84 13.45
CA GLU A 190 5.82 -12.69 13.03
C GLU A 190 5.47 -13.50 11.77
N TRP A 191 4.26 -14.06 11.73
CA TRP A 191 3.75 -14.77 10.56
C TRP A 191 3.56 -13.83 9.36
N ALA A 192 3.00 -12.63 9.53
CA ALA A 192 2.87 -11.68 8.42
C ALA A 192 4.24 -11.20 7.90
N ALA A 193 5.17 -10.95 8.81
CA ALA A 193 6.54 -10.51 8.50
C ALA A 193 7.41 -11.60 7.87
N SER A 194 7.07 -12.89 8.05
CA SER A 194 7.75 -13.99 7.35
C SER A 194 7.38 -14.08 5.87
N PHE A 195 6.55 -13.15 5.37
CA PHE A 195 6.07 -13.08 4.00
C PHE A 195 5.47 -14.42 3.51
N PRO A 196 4.39 -14.87 4.16
CA PRO A 196 3.80 -16.17 3.90
C PRO A 196 3.13 -16.17 2.52
N LYS A 197 2.89 -17.37 1.98
CA LYS A 197 2.42 -17.58 0.62
C LYS A 197 1.19 -16.75 0.25
N ILE A 198 0.23 -16.56 1.17
CA ILE A 198 -0.93 -15.70 0.94
C ILE A 198 -0.56 -14.23 0.74
N VAL A 199 0.40 -13.68 1.51
CA VAL A 199 0.85 -12.28 1.38
C VAL A 199 1.67 -12.12 0.09
N GLU A 200 2.51 -13.09 -0.24
CA GLU A 200 3.24 -13.14 -1.51
C GLU A 200 2.28 -13.15 -2.70
N ALA A 201 1.28 -14.04 -2.69
CA ALA A 201 0.26 -14.12 -3.73
C ALA A 201 -0.56 -12.82 -3.84
N SER A 202 -0.94 -12.20 -2.71
CA SER A 202 -1.60 -10.90 -2.71
C SER A 202 -0.75 -9.82 -3.37
N ALA A 203 0.55 -9.79 -3.08
CA ALA A 203 1.50 -8.84 -3.65
C ALA A 203 1.66 -9.02 -5.16
N VAL A 204 1.76 -10.27 -5.62
CA VAL A 204 1.81 -10.62 -7.06
C VAL A 204 0.55 -10.14 -7.76
N ILE A 205 -0.63 -10.42 -7.21
CA ILE A 205 -1.92 -9.99 -7.79
C ILE A 205 -1.98 -8.47 -7.87
N ALA A 206 -1.71 -7.77 -6.76
CA ALA A 206 -1.79 -6.31 -6.71
C ALA A 206 -0.82 -5.67 -7.71
N ARG A 207 0.42 -6.17 -7.79
CA ARG A 207 1.43 -5.63 -8.70
C ARG A 207 1.08 -5.87 -10.15
N ILE A 208 0.81 -7.11 -10.53
CA ILE A 208 0.51 -7.45 -11.93
C ILE A 208 -0.74 -6.72 -12.41
N MET A 209 -1.80 -6.69 -11.60
CA MET A 209 -3.03 -5.99 -11.97
C MET A 209 -2.82 -4.49 -12.10
N ASN A 210 -1.99 -3.88 -11.25
CA ASN A 210 -1.59 -2.49 -11.38
C ASN A 210 -0.84 -2.26 -12.70
N ASP A 211 0.27 -2.96 -12.92
CA ASP A 211 1.15 -2.80 -14.08
C ASP A 211 0.44 -3.02 -15.43
N ILE A 212 -0.41 -4.05 -15.53
CA ILE A 212 -1.21 -4.30 -16.75
C ILE A 212 -2.09 -3.09 -17.06
N THR A 213 -2.70 -2.53 -16.03
CA THR A 213 -3.72 -1.50 -16.17
C THR A 213 -3.14 -0.10 -16.31
N SER A 214 -1.96 0.13 -15.73
CA SER A 214 -1.22 1.38 -15.83
C SER A 214 -0.25 1.45 -17.00
N TYR A 215 0.03 0.33 -17.67
CA TYR A 215 1.05 0.19 -18.71
C TYR A 215 1.11 1.34 -19.72
N GLU A 216 -0.02 1.68 -20.34
CA GLU A 216 -0.07 2.74 -21.37
C GLU A 216 0.18 4.14 -20.80
N ARG A 217 -0.23 4.39 -19.55
CA ARG A 217 -0.05 5.68 -18.90
C ARG A 217 1.40 5.83 -18.44
N GLU A 218 1.94 4.82 -17.78
CA GLU A 218 3.31 4.82 -17.27
C GLU A 218 4.33 4.82 -18.41
N GLY A 219 4.07 4.12 -19.50
CA GLY A 219 4.93 4.15 -20.70
C GLY A 219 5.03 5.50 -21.41
N LYS A 220 4.25 6.52 -21.01
CA LYS A 220 4.33 7.90 -21.53
C LYS A 220 5.24 8.81 -20.71
N ARG A 221 5.71 8.36 -19.54
CA ARG A 221 6.62 9.10 -18.66
C ARG A 221 7.90 8.30 -18.42
N GLU A 222 8.93 8.96 -17.89
CA GLU A 222 10.11 8.24 -17.39
C GLU A 222 9.70 7.49 -16.12
N HIS A 223 9.68 6.16 -16.20
CA HIS A 223 9.22 5.28 -15.13
C HIS A 223 10.03 4.00 -15.13
N VAL A 224 10.08 3.30 -13.99
CA VAL A 224 10.63 1.94 -13.94
C VAL A 224 9.90 1.04 -14.94
N VAL A 225 10.64 0.13 -15.59
CA VAL A 225 10.04 -0.82 -16.53
C VAL A 225 9.03 -1.70 -15.78
N SER A 226 7.83 -1.87 -16.32
CA SER A 226 6.79 -2.68 -15.68
C SER A 226 7.01 -4.18 -15.86
N THR A 227 6.29 -5.00 -15.09
CA THR A 227 6.21 -6.46 -15.31
C THR A 227 5.76 -6.82 -16.72
N VAL A 228 4.87 -6.04 -17.33
CA VAL A 228 4.45 -6.22 -18.74
C VAL A 228 5.63 -6.10 -19.67
N HIS A 229 6.44 -5.04 -19.52
CA HIS A 229 7.63 -4.83 -20.33
C HIS A 229 8.67 -5.94 -20.11
N CYS A 230 8.92 -6.33 -18.86
CA CYS A 230 9.85 -7.41 -18.52
C CYS A 230 9.40 -8.74 -19.15
N CYS A 231 8.11 -9.07 -19.08
CA CYS A 231 7.53 -10.26 -19.70
C CYS A 231 7.69 -10.24 -21.22
N MET A 232 7.37 -9.13 -21.89
CA MET A 232 7.57 -8.98 -23.34
C MET A 232 9.03 -9.19 -23.74
N LYS A 233 9.96 -8.58 -23.01
CA LYS A 233 11.39 -8.66 -23.29
C LYS A 233 11.94 -10.08 -23.10
N GLU A 234 11.55 -10.75 -22.02
CA GLU A 234 12.03 -12.09 -21.68
C GLU A 234 11.51 -13.16 -22.65
N TYR A 235 10.23 -13.07 -23.05
CA TYR A 235 9.59 -14.09 -23.88
C TYR A 235 9.49 -13.70 -25.37
N GLY A 236 9.88 -12.48 -25.76
CA GLY A 236 9.78 -11.99 -27.13
C GLY A 236 8.32 -11.90 -27.63
N THR A 237 7.39 -11.58 -26.73
CA THR A 237 5.94 -11.62 -26.98
C THR A 237 5.35 -10.24 -27.30
N SER A 238 4.14 -10.23 -27.86
CA SER A 238 3.33 -9.01 -27.95
C SER A 238 2.87 -8.53 -26.57
N ILE A 239 2.35 -7.30 -26.49
CA ILE A 239 1.73 -6.77 -25.26
C ILE A 239 0.57 -7.67 -24.83
N ASP A 240 -0.32 -8.05 -25.77
CA ASP A 240 -1.49 -8.88 -25.48
C ASP A 240 -1.10 -10.26 -24.93
N ASP A 241 -0.09 -10.88 -25.54
CA ASP A 241 0.43 -12.18 -25.09
C ASP A 241 1.12 -12.09 -23.72
N ALA A 242 1.86 -11.00 -23.47
CA ALA A 242 2.48 -10.75 -22.17
C ALA A 242 1.44 -10.52 -21.07
N CYS A 243 0.41 -9.71 -21.33
CA CYS A 243 -0.71 -9.48 -20.42
C CYS A 243 -1.46 -10.78 -20.13
N LYS A 244 -1.70 -11.63 -21.14
CA LYS A 244 -2.34 -12.94 -20.94
C LYS A 244 -1.50 -13.84 -20.03
N LYS A 245 -0.19 -13.91 -20.26
CA LYS A 245 0.72 -14.70 -19.42
C LYS A 245 0.75 -14.22 -17.97
N LEU A 246 0.76 -12.90 -17.78
CA LEU A 246 0.69 -12.30 -16.44
C LEU A 246 -0.65 -12.56 -15.75
N GLN A 247 -1.77 -12.60 -16.51
CA GLN A 247 -3.07 -13.00 -15.97
C GLN A 247 -3.09 -14.48 -15.53
N GLU A 248 -2.41 -15.38 -16.24
CA GLU A 248 -2.24 -16.77 -15.80
C GLU A 248 -1.52 -16.84 -14.43
N MET A 249 -0.51 -15.99 -14.21
CA MET A 249 0.17 -15.87 -12.90
C MET A 249 -0.76 -15.33 -11.80
N VAL A 250 -1.64 -14.37 -12.14
CA VAL A 250 -2.68 -13.88 -11.22
C VAL A 250 -3.67 -14.99 -10.84
N GLU A 251 -4.08 -15.82 -11.80
CA GLU A 251 -4.94 -16.98 -11.53
C GLU A 251 -4.27 -18.01 -10.62
N ASP A 252 -2.97 -18.26 -10.80
CA ASP A 252 -2.20 -19.16 -9.94
C ASP A 252 -2.04 -18.60 -8.53
N ALA A 253 -1.73 -17.30 -8.38
CA ALA A 253 -1.69 -16.63 -7.09
C ALA A 253 -3.05 -16.71 -6.37
N TRP A 254 -4.18 -16.59 -7.07
CA TRP A 254 -5.51 -16.79 -6.49
C TRP A 254 -5.73 -18.22 -5.97
N LYS A 255 -5.19 -19.25 -6.64
CA LYS A 255 -5.26 -20.64 -6.16
C LYS A 255 -4.50 -20.79 -4.85
N ASP A 256 -3.35 -20.12 -4.72
CA ASP A 256 -2.54 -20.13 -3.51
C ASP A 256 -3.27 -19.48 -2.32
N ILE A 257 -3.88 -18.30 -2.53
CA ILE A 257 -4.73 -17.66 -1.51
C ILE A 257 -5.88 -18.58 -1.09
N ASN A 258 -6.56 -19.20 -2.05
CA ASN A 258 -7.67 -20.10 -1.76
C ASN A 258 -7.23 -21.32 -0.96
N GLN A 259 -6.06 -21.88 -1.26
CA GLN A 259 -5.51 -23.01 -0.51
C GLN A 259 -5.23 -22.63 0.95
N GLU A 260 -4.58 -21.49 1.18
CA GLU A 260 -4.26 -21.00 2.53
C GLU A 260 -5.54 -20.68 3.33
N CYS A 261 -6.56 -20.09 2.69
CA CYS A 261 -7.83 -19.79 3.36
C CYS A 261 -8.68 -21.03 3.69
N LEU A 262 -8.44 -22.17 3.03
CA LEU A 262 -9.19 -23.41 3.25
C LEU A 262 -8.59 -24.30 4.34
N ASP A 263 -7.40 -23.97 4.88
CA ASP A 263 -6.79 -24.73 5.97
C ASP A 263 -7.55 -24.51 7.29
N PRO A 264 -8.29 -25.53 7.80
CA PRO A 264 -9.12 -25.40 9.00
C PRO A 264 -8.30 -25.38 10.31
N THR A 265 -6.97 -25.55 10.24
CA THR A 265 -6.10 -25.65 11.42
C THR A 265 -5.50 -24.32 11.86
N THR A 266 -5.73 -23.26 11.09
CA THR A 266 -5.05 -21.98 11.28
C THR A 266 -5.77 -21.08 12.28
N PHE A 267 -5.12 -20.82 13.43
CA PHE A 267 -5.58 -19.84 14.43
C PHE A 267 -5.65 -18.39 13.89
N LEU A 268 -5.08 -18.15 12.71
CA LEU A 268 -5.07 -16.88 11.99
C LEU A 268 -6.28 -16.66 11.09
N ALA A 269 -7.36 -17.45 11.20
CA ALA A 269 -8.53 -17.32 10.31
C ALA A 269 -9.06 -15.86 10.14
N PRO A 270 -9.18 -15.02 11.19
CA PRO A 270 -9.56 -13.61 11.03
C PRO A 270 -8.54 -12.77 10.23
N LEU A 271 -7.25 -13.07 10.38
CA LEU A 271 -6.17 -12.43 9.63
C LEU A 271 -6.19 -12.87 8.16
N LEU A 272 -6.33 -14.17 7.88
CA LEU A 272 -6.45 -14.70 6.52
C LEU A 272 -7.66 -14.09 5.79
N GLN A 273 -8.80 -13.96 6.48
CA GLN A 273 -9.97 -13.29 5.94
C GLN A 273 -9.69 -11.81 5.60
N THR A 274 -8.94 -11.13 6.46
CA THR A 274 -8.56 -9.73 6.26
C THR A 274 -7.64 -9.56 5.04
N LEU A 275 -6.65 -10.44 4.88
CA LEU A 275 -5.74 -10.46 3.71
C LEU A 275 -6.47 -10.84 2.41
N LEU A 276 -7.42 -11.76 2.49
CA LEU A 276 -8.31 -12.09 1.37
C LEU A 276 -9.11 -10.86 0.93
N TYR A 277 -9.71 -10.14 1.87
CA TYR A 277 -10.45 -8.92 1.58
C TYR A 277 -9.55 -7.82 1.02
N PHE A 278 -8.35 -7.65 1.58
CA PHE A 278 -7.31 -6.76 1.03
C PHE A 278 -6.97 -7.10 -0.43
N THR A 279 -6.81 -8.38 -0.77
CA THR A 279 -6.53 -8.80 -2.15
C THR A 279 -7.70 -8.47 -3.06
N ARG A 280 -8.93 -8.77 -2.63
CA ARG A 280 -10.15 -8.50 -3.41
C ARG A 280 -10.33 -7.02 -3.70
N ILE A 281 -10.10 -6.14 -2.72
CA ILE A 281 -10.23 -4.70 -2.94
C ILE A 281 -9.10 -4.18 -3.84
N SER A 282 -7.88 -4.68 -3.69
CA SER A 282 -6.75 -4.30 -4.55
C SER A 282 -7.01 -4.69 -6.00
N GLU A 283 -7.42 -5.93 -6.26
CA GLU A 283 -7.82 -6.36 -7.60
C GLU A 283 -9.01 -5.54 -8.12
N ASN A 284 -10.01 -5.21 -7.28
CA ASN A 284 -11.15 -4.41 -7.70
C ASN A 284 -10.77 -3.00 -8.16
N VAL A 285 -9.83 -2.37 -7.45
CA VAL A 285 -9.30 -1.04 -7.77
C VAL A 285 -8.58 -1.03 -9.12
N TYR A 286 -7.89 -2.12 -9.47
CA TYR A 286 -7.10 -2.23 -10.70
C TYR A 286 -7.78 -3.06 -11.81
N LYS A 287 -9.02 -3.51 -11.64
CA LYS A 287 -9.65 -4.48 -12.56
C LYS A 287 -9.86 -3.97 -13.99
N TYR A 288 -10.07 -2.67 -14.15
CA TYR A 288 -10.47 -2.07 -15.44
C TYR A 288 -9.67 -0.83 -15.81
N THR A 289 -9.22 -0.08 -14.80
CA THR A 289 -8.41 1.13 -14.86
C THR A 289 -7.66 1.20 -13.53
N ASP A 290 -6.62 2.02 -13.45
CA ASP A 290 -6.02 2.37 -12.17
C ASP A 290 -6.97 3.33 -11.46
N ALA A 291 -7.98 2.78 -10.79
CA ALA A 291 -9.02 3.58 -10.16
C ALA A 291 -8.49 4.34 -8.93
N TYR A 292 -7.29 4.02 -8.44
CA TYR A 292 -6.66 4.79 -7.37
C TYR A 292 -6.12 6.12 -7.92
N THR A 293 -5.38 6.07 -9.01
CA THR A 293 -4.87 7.27 -9.70
C THR A 293 -6.00 8.01 -10.43
N GLU A 294 -6.85 7.29 -11.17
CA GLU A 294 -7.95 7.82 -11.98
C GLU A 294 -9.30 7.66 -11.24
N SER A 295 -9.36 8.17 -10.01
CA SER A 295 -10.48 7.95 -9.07
C SER A 295 -11.82 8.53 -9.50
N HIS A 296 -11.82 9.43 -10.48
CA HIS A 296 -13.04 10.03 -11.06
C HIS A 296 -13.94 9.03 -11.81
N THR A 297 -13.47 7.81 -12.02
CA THR A 297 -14.17 6.73 -12.70
C THR A 297 -15.08 5.94 -11.73
N ARG A 298 -14.98 4.62 -11.70
CA ARG A 298 -15.80 3.70 -10.90
C ARG A 298 -15.62 3.90 -9.40
N MET A 299 -14.43 4.26 -8.95
CA MET A 299 -14.15 4.41 -7.52
C MET A 299 -15.02 5.52 -6.90
N ARG A 300 -15.16 6.66 -7.57
CA ARG A 300 -16.04 7.77 -7.13
C ARG A 300 -17.50 7.33 -6.97
N GLU A 301 -18.01 6.51 -7.89
CA GLU A 301 -19.38 5.99 -7.81
C GLU A 301 -19.54 5.07 -6.59
N CYS A 302 -18.61 4.14 -6.38
CA CYS A 302 -18.60 3.25 -5.22
C CYS A 302 -18.48 4.03 -3.90
N ILE A 303 -17.61 5.03 -3.83
CA ILE A 303 -17.46 5.94 -2.69
C ILE A 303 -18.79 6.66 -2.41
N SER A 304 -19.44 7.19 -3.45
CA SER A 304 -20.70 7.92 -3.30
C SER A 304 -21.81 7.02 -2.75
N LEU A 305 -21.92 5.79 -3.25
CA LEU A 305 -22.90 4.81 -2.77
C LEU A 305 -22.64 4.36 -1.33
N LEU A 306 -21.38 4.26 -0.91
CA LEU A 306 -21.02 3.70 0.39
C LEU A 306 -20.83 4.73 1.50
N LEU A 307 -20.50 5.98 1.15
CA LEU A 307 -20.12 7.03 2.11
C LEU A 307 -21.02 8.28 2.06
N VAL A 308 -21.83 8.45 1.00
CA VAL A 308 -22.66 9.65 0.82
C VAL A 308 -24.15 9.31 0.86
N HIS A 309 -24.59 8.30 0.12
CA HIS A 309 -26.01 8.00 -0.06
C HIS A 309 -26.51 6.91 0.91
N PRO A 310 -27.40 7.23 1.86
CA PRO A 310 -28.02 6.20 2.68
C PRO A 310 -28.96 5.32 1.86
N VAL A 311 -29.03 4.03 2.20
CA VAL A 311 -30.07 3.13 1.70
C VAL A 311 -31.43 3.67 2.17
N PRO A 312 -32.39 3.91 1.27
CA PRO A 312 -33.74 4.30 1.65
C PRO A 312 -34.35 3.27 2.61
N ILE A 313 -34.97 3.75 3.69
CA ILE A 313 -35.66 2.92 4.69
C ILE A 313 -37.15 2.91 4.38
#